data_AF-A0A8J7XE30-F1
#
_entry.id   AF-A0A8J7XE30-F1
#
_cell.length_a   1.000
_cell.length_b   1.000
_cell.length_c   1.000
_cell.angle_alpha   90.00
_cell.angle_beta   90.00
_cell.angle_gamma   90.00
#
_symmetry.space_group_name_H-M   'P 1'
#
loop_
_entity.id
_entity.type
_entity.pdbx_description
1 polymer ?
#
loop_
_entity_poly.entity_id
_entity_poly.type
_entity_poly.pdbx_seq_one_letter_code
_entity_poly.pdbx_strand_id
1 'polypeptide(L)'
;MYQQNIITALLLTTAAGLSTGIGSAIAYFIRNPKMKYLSFSLGLSAGVMIYISFMELLPSAIQGIGEPWAVLIFFGGIALIGVIDWLIPESKNPHDYKGPAEIEIPGGGSASSQLMRTGVLTAIAIGIHNFPEGLATFGMALTNVNLGAIVAVAVAIHNIPEGISVSVPIFYATKSRQKAALYSFLSGMAEPAGAALGLVVLLPFLSPGLLAGLLSLVGGIMVYISVDELLPLAHQYGHGHVVIEGIVMGMGIMAVSLLLL
;
A
#
# COMPACT_ATOMS: atom_id res chain seq x y z
N MET A 1 -28.20 -5.89 -8.42
CA MET A 1 -27.04 -5.81 -9.32
C MET A 1 -25.75 -6.28 -8.63
N TYR A 2 -25.42 -5.78 -7.43
CA TYR A 2 -24.18 -6.17 -6.72
C TYR A 2 -24.10 -7.62 -6.19
N GLN A 3 -25.23 -8.28 -5.89
CA GLN A 3 -25.23 -9.61 -5.26
C GLN A 3 -24.50 -10.70 -6.05
N GLN A 4 -24.44 -10.60 -7.38
CA GLN A 4 -23.82 -11.62 -8.23
C GLN A 4 -22.28 -11.62 -8.14
N ASN A 5 -21.68 -10.49 -7.72
CA ASN A 5 -20.23 -10.29 -7.75
C ASN A 5 -19.59 -10.29 -6.36
N ILE A 6 -20.36 -10.39 -5.27
CA ILE A 6 -19.84 -10.27 -3.89
C ILE A 6 -18.72 -11.27 -3.63
N ILE A 7 -18.93 -12.55 -3.96
CA ILE A 7 -17.93 -13.60 -3.72
C ILE A 7 -16.66 -13.31 -4.52
N THR A 8 -16.80 -12.97 -5.80
CA THR A 8 -15.66 -12.63 -6.66
C THR A 8 -14.91 -11.41 -6.15
N ALA A 9 -15.62 -10.36 -5.73
CA ALA A 9 -15.04 -9.15 -5.17
C ALA A 9 -14.26 -9.42 -3.88
N LEU A 10 -14.81 -10.26 -2.99
CA LEU A 10 -14.11 -10.71 -1.79
C LEU A 10 -12.87 -11.54 -2.13
N LEU A 11 -12.96 -12.46 -3.10
CA LEU A 11 -11.83 -13.30 -3.52
C LEU A 11 -10.72 -12.48 -4.15
N LEU A 12 -11.05 -11.53 -5.03
CA LEU A 12 -10.09 -10.63 -5.65
C LEU A 12 -9.38 -9.76 -4.61
N THR A 13 -10.14 -9.15 -3.70
CA THR A 13 -9.57 -8.32 -2.63
C THR A 13 -8.74 -9.14 -1.64
N THR A 14 -9.18 -10.36 -1.33
CA THR A 14 -8.39 -11.26 -0.47
C THR A 14 -7.10 -11.69 -1.17
N ALA A 15 -7.15 -12.00 -2.47
CA ALA A 15 -5.97 -12.37 -3.24
C ALA A 15 -4.97 -11.20 -3.31
N ALA A 16 -5.47 -9.97 -3.49
CA ALA A 16 -4.68 -8.76 -3.43
C ALA A 16 -4.00 -8.59 -2.06
N GLY A 17 -4.73 -8.61 -0.95
CA GLY A 17 -4.13 -8.49 0.39
C GLY A 17 -3.20 -9.62 0.79
N LEU A 18 -3.45 -10.85 0.33
CA LEU A 18 -2.55 -11.98 0.59
C LEU A 18 -1.20 -11.84 -0.12
N SER A 19 -1.12 -11.04 -1.18
CA SER A 19 0.14 -10.79 -1.88
C SER A 19 1.17 -10.01 -1.03
N THR A 20 0.72 -9.25 -0.03
CA THR A 20 1.60 -8.69 1.01
C THR A 20 2.30 -9.81 1.77
N GLY A 21 1.58 -10.87 2.13
CA GLY A 21 2.16 -12.08 2.71
C GLY A 21 3.12 -12.81 1.75
N ILE A 22 2.84 -12.81 0.44
CA ILE A 22 3.74 -13.35 -0.59
C ILE A 22 5.05 -12.57 -0.63
N GLY A 23 5.01 -11.24 -0.49
CA GLY A 23 6.21 -10.40 -0.34
C GLY A 23 7.11 -10.87 0.80
N SER A 24 6.54 -11.25 1.95
CA SER A 24 7.30 -11.86 3.04
C SER A 24 7.91 -13.21 2.68
N ALA A 25 7.17 -14.06 1.97
CA ALA A 25 7.69 -15.35 1.49
C ALA A 25 8.83 -15.17 0.48
N ILE A 26 8.79 -14.13 -0.36
CA ILE A 26 9.92 -13.79 -1.24
C ILE A 26 11.12 -13.34 -0.39
N ALA A 27 10.89 -12.45 0.59
CA ALA A 27 11.93 -12.02 1.53
C ALA A 27 12.55 -13.20 2.31
N TYR A 28 11.79 -14.26 2.60
CA TYR A 28 12.27 -15.49 3.25
C TYR A 28 13.41 -16.16 2.48
N PHE A 29 13.33 -16.21 1.15
CA PHE A 29 14.33 -16.87 0.30
C PHE A 29 15.53 -15.96 -0.03
N ILE A 30 15.40 -14.66 0.19
CA ILE A 30 16.49 -13.71 -0.02
C ILE A 30 17.42 -13.76 1.21
N ARG A 31 18.49 -14.57 1.14
CA ARG A 31 19.48 -14.71 2.23
C ARG A 31 20.16 -13.40 2.64
N ASN A 32 20.31 -12.45 1.71
CA ASN A 32 20.93 -11.14 1.93
C ASN A 32 20.23 -10.09 1.04
N PRO A 33 19.09 -9.52 1.47
CA PRO A 33 18.42 -8.47 0.71
C PRO A 33 19.36 -7.26 0.59
N LYS A 34 19.78 -6.97 -0.63
CA LYS A 34 20.60 -5.78 -0.90
C LYS A 34 19.69 -4.56 -0.79
N MET A 35 20.15 -3.52 -0.10
CA MET A 35 19.35 -2.29 0.10
C MET A 35 18.90 -1.67 -1.23
N LYS A 36 19.70 -1.79 -2.29
CA LYS A 36 19.30 -1.41 -3.66
C LYS A 36 18.02 -2.09 -4.17
N TYR A 37 17.76 -3.34 -3.80
CA TYR A 37 16.54 -4.05 -4.23
C TYR A 37 15.33 -3.58 -3.43
N LEU A 38 15.52 -3.20 -2.16
CA LEU A 38 14.46 -2.60 -1.34
C LEU A 38 14.11 -1.21 -1.86
N SER A 39 15.13 -0.40 -2.14
CA SER A 39 15.01 0.93 -2.74
C SER A 39 14.26 0.87 -4.08
N PHE A 40 14.65 -0.04 -4.97
CA PHE A 40 13.95 -0.28 -6.23
C PHE A 40 12.49 -0.71 -6.01
N SER A 41 12.26 -1.67 -5.11
CA SER A 41 10.93 -2.23 -4.84
C SER A 41 9.96 -1.19 -4.27
N LEU A 42 10.43 -0.34 -3.36
CA LEU A 42 9.64 0.75 -2.79
C LEU A 42 9.35 1.85 -3.82
N GLY A 43 10.36 2.20 -4.65
CA GLY A 43 10.15 3.10 -5.78
C GLY A 43 9.11 2.55 -6.77
N LEU A 44 9.17 1.24 -7.05
CA LEU A 44 8.17 0.56 -7.88
C LEU A 44 6.77 0.65 -7.28
N SER A 45 6.59 0.38 -5.99
CA SER A 45 5.29 0.53 -5.31
C SER A 45 4.77 1.97 -5.41
N ALA A 46 5.59 2.98 -5.09
CA ALA A 46 5.21 4.39 -5.21
C ALA A 46 4.78 4.75 -6.65
N GLY A 47 5.51 4.26 -7.65
CA GLY A 47 5.15 4.46 -9.06
C GLY A 47 3.80 3.84 -9.43
N VAL A 48 3.52 2.62 -8.97
CA VAL A 48 2.22 1.93 -9.16
C VAL A 48 1.08 2.74 -8.55
N MET A 49 1.23 3.12 -7.27
CA MET A 49 0.21 3.84 -6.50
C MET A 49 -0.09 5.24 -7.06
N ILE A 50 0.95 6.00 -7.45
CA ILE A 50 0.77 7.31 -8.09
C ILE A 50 0.05 7.13 -9.42
N TYR A 51 0.47 6.18 -10.25
CA TYR A 51 -0.12 5.98 -11.58
C TYR A 51 -1.59 5.59 -11.50
N ILE A 52 -1.95 4.57 -10.69
CA ILE A 52 -3.35 4.13 -10.57
C ILE A 52 -4.25 5.24 -10.00
N SER A 53 -3.73 6.06 -9.08
CA SER A 53 -4.48 7.17 -8.49
C SER A 53 -4.90 8.21 -9.53
N PHE A 54 -3.97 8.61 -10.41
CA PHE A 54 -4.24 9.63 -11.42
C PHE A 54 -4.87 9.09 -12.71
N MET A 55 -4.58 7.84 -13.07
CA MET A 55 -4.99 7.28 -14.36
C MET A 55 -6.26 6.44 -14.28
N GLU A 56 -6.64 5.95 -13.10
CA GLU A 56 -7.81 5.09 -12.92
C GLU A 56 -8.78 5.63 -11.87
N LEU A 57 -8.32 5.85 -10.62
CA LEU A 57 -9.20 6.17 -9.49
C LEU A 57 -9.84 7.54 -9.61
N LEU A 58 -9.04 8.59 -9.82
CA LEU A 58 -9.55 9.96 -9.96
C LEU A 58 -10.43 10.09 -11.23
N PRO A 59 -10.03 9.62 -12.43
CA PRO A 59 -10.89 9.65 -13.60
C PRO A 59 -12.22 8.90 -13.42
N SER A 60 -12.20 7.73 -12.76
CA SER A 60 -13.42 6.99 -12.44
C SER A 60 -14.34 7.78 -11.49
N ALA A 61 -13.75 8.46 -10.50
CA ALA A 61 -14.50 9.34 -9.61
C ALA A 61 -15.10 10.54 -10.36
N ILE A 62 -14.34 11.18 -11.25
CA ILE A 62 -14.82 12.30 -12.09
C ILE A 62 -16.04 11.88 -12.91
N GLN A 63 -16.03 10.69 -13.50
CA GLN A 63 -17.19 10.16 -14.23
C GLN A 63 -18.41 9.92 -13.33
N GLY A 64 -18.19 9.50 -12.07
CA GLY A 64 -19.27 9.16 -11.14
C GLY A 64 -19.92 10.35 -10.42
N ILE A 65 -19.14 11.39 -10.07
CA ILE A 65 -19.62 12.53 -9.24
C ILE A 65 -19.31 13.91 -9.82
N GLY A 66 -18.66 13.97 -10.98
CA GLY A 66 -18.24 15.22 -11.61
C GLY A 66 -16.90 15.74 -11.07
N GLU A 67 -16.19 16.48 -11.93
CA GLU A 67 -14.81 16.91 -11.69
C GLU A 67 -14.62 17.74 -10.41
N PRO A 68 -15.44 18.78 -10.12
CA PRO A 68 -15.20 19.59 -8.92
C PRO A 68 -15.28 18.77 -7.63
N TRP A 69 -16.26 17.86 -7.52
CA TRP A 69 -16.44 17.03 -6.34
C TRP A 69 -15.36 15.96 -6.21
N ALA A 70 -14.99 15.31 -7.32
CA ALA A 70 -13.93 14.33 -7.32
C ALA A 70 -12.60 14.94 -6.84
N VAL A 71 -12.20 16.09 -7.40
CA VAL A 71 -10.97 16.79 -7.01
C VAL A 71 -11.01 17.22 -5.53
N LEU A 72 -12.14 17.75 -5.06
CA LEU A 72 -12.29 18.19 -3.66
C LEU A 72 -12.16 17.01 -2.68
N ILE A 73 -12.76 15.86 -3.01
CA ILE A 73 -12.64 14.64 -2.18
C ILE A 73 -11.24 14.03 -2.27
N PHE A 74 -10.58 14.09 -3.43
CA PHE A 74 -9.20 13.63 -3.61
C PHE A 74 -8.23 14.39 -2.68
N PHE A 75 -8.28 15.73 -2.72
CA PHE A 75 -7.49 16.55 -1.79
C PHE A 75 -7.97 16.42 -0.35
N GLY A 76 -9.25 16.11 -0.12
CA GLY A 76 -9.75 15.71 1.19
C GLY A 76 -9.08 14.44 1.73
N GLY A 77 -8.81 13.46 0.86
CA GLY A 77 -8.06 12.24 1.18
C GLY A 77 -6.62 12.55 1.59
N ILE A 78 -5.93 13.39 0.81
CA ILE A 78 -4.59 13.90 1.13
C ILE A 78 -4.59 14.60 2.50
N ALA A 79 -5.53 15.51 2.73
CA ALA A 79 -5.63 16.25 3.98
C ALA A 79 -5.94 15.33 5.17
N LEU A 80 -6.84 14.35 4.99
CA LEU A 80 -7.19 13.39 6.04
C LEU A 80 -5.97 12.60 6.51
N ILE A 81 -5.22 12.00 5.58
CA ILE A 81 -4.04 11.21 5.95
C ILE A 81 -2.91 12.10 6.47
N GLY A 82 -2.72 13.31 5.94
CA GLY A 82 -1.75 14.26 6.48
C GLY A 82 -2.08 14.73 7.90
N VAL A 83 -3.36 14.87 8.25
CA VAL A 83 -3.78 15.13 9.64
C VAL A 83 -3.51 13.90 10.53
N ILE A 84 -3.80 12.69 10.04
CA ILE A 84 -3.52 11.46 10.78
C ILE A 84 -2.01 11.34 11.05
N ASP A 85 -1.17 11.56 10.04
CA ASP A 85 0.29 11.53 10.19
C ASP A 85 0.78 12.60 11.17
N TRP A 86 0.31 13.84 11.05
CA TRP A 86 0.67 14.92 11.96
C TRP A 86 0.29 14.63 13.43
N LEU A 87 -0.77 13.86 13.68
CA LEU A 87 -1.18 13.45 15.03
C LEU A 87 -0.30 12.34 15.62
N ILE A 88 0.52 11.65 14.80
CA ILE A 88 1.46 10.63 15.26
C ILE A 88 2.74 11.33 15.76
N PRO A 89 3.08 11.26 17.06
CA PRO A 89 4.23 11.97 17.61
C PRO A 89 5.55 11.59 16.91
N GLU A 90 6.40 12.56 16.56
CA GLU A 90 7.69 12.37 15.84
C GLU A 90 8.55 11.23 16.41
N SER A 91 8.63 11.11 17.74
CA SER A 91 9.39 10.04 18.39
C SER A 91 8.91 8.62 18.03
N LYS A 92 7.67 8.46 17.55
CA LYS A 92 6.98 7.23 17.11
C LYS A 92 6.68 7.25 15.61
N ASN A 93 7.09 8.30 14.90
CA ASN A 93 6.78 8.45 13.51
C ASN A 93 7.73 7.54 12.68
N PRO A 94 7.19 6.57 11.90
CA PRO A 94 8.01 5.73 11.01
C PRO A 94 8.79 6.51 9.94
N HIS A 95 8.45 7.77 9.67
CA HIS A 95 9.10 8.64 8.69
C HIS A 95 10.52 9.10 9.10
N ASP A 96 10.91 9.01 10.38
CA ASP A 96 12.26 9.37 10.87
C ASP A 96 13.26 8.18 10.85
N TYR A 97 13.12 7.27 9.87
CA TYR A 97 14.06 6.17 9.72
C TYR A 97 15.42 6.67 9.22
N LYS A 98 16.39 6.73 10.14
CA LYS A 98 17.80 6.88 9.78
C LYS A 98 18.27 5.58 9.14
N GLY A 99 18.60 5.64 7.84
CA GLY A 99 18.96 4.48 7.04
C GLY A 99 20.11 3.63 7.64
N PRO A 100 20.40 2.45 7.07
CA PRO A 100 21.42 1.53 7.60
C PRO A 100 22.81 2.15 7.79
N ALA A 101 23.13 3.23 7.06
CA ALA A 101 24.41 3.93 7.10
C ALA A 101 24.56 4.89 8.30
N GLU A 102 23.46 5.34 8.91
CA GLU A 102 23.46 6.17 10.13
C GLU A 102 23.19 5.36 11.41
N ILE A 103 23.08 4.03 11.29
CA ILE A 103 23.12 3.15 12.46
C ILE A 103 24.57 3.11 12.96
N GLU A 104 25.00 4.18 13.64
CA GLU A 104 26.14 4.10 14.54
C GLU A 104 25.82 3.01 15.56
N ILE A 105 26.73 2.05 15.71
CA ILE A 105 26.62 0.98 16.71
C ILE A 105 27.48 1.37 17.93
N PRO A 106 26.93 2.06 18.93
CA PRO A 106 27.47 2.02 20.28
C PRO A 106 26.61 1.07 21.14
N GLY A 107 27.19 -0.07 21.53
CA GLY A 107 26.70 -0.90 22.64
C GLY A 107 25.52 -1.84 22.31
N GLY A 108 25.76 -3.15 22.39
CA GLY A 108 24.78 -4.20 22.13
C GLY A 108 23.52 -4.08 22.98
N GLY A 109 22.38 -3.86 22.33
CA GLY A 109 21.03 -3.83 22.91
C GLY A 109 20.04 -2.93 22.15
N SER A 110 20.53 -1.82 21.60
CA SER A 110 19.70 -0.76 20.99
C SER A 110 19.21 -1.08 19.56
N ALA A 111 20.10 -1.58 18.68
CA ALA A 111 19.80 -1.72 17.24
C ALA A 111 18.70 -2.76 16.92
N SER A 112 18.62 -3.85 17.67
CA SER A 112 17.54 -4.86 17.51
C SER A 112 16.18 -4.28 17.91
N SER A 113 16.13 -3.45 18.96
CA SER A 113 14.90 -2.78 19.40
C SER A 113 14.41 -1.75 18.39
N GLN A 114 15.33 -0.95 17.82
CA GLN A 114 15.01 0.02 16.77
C GLN A 114 14.49 -0.67 15.49
N LEU A 115 15.16 -1.72 15.00
CA LEU A 115 14.69 -2.46 13.82
C LEU A 115 13.34 -3.14 14.04
N MET A 116 13.10 -3.68 15.24
CA MET A 116 11.79 -4.25 15.58
C MET A 116 10.72 -3.16 15.55
N ARG A 117 11.03 -1.99 16.12
CA ARG A 117 10.14 -0.85 16.13
C ARG A 117 9.83 -0.37 14.71
N THR A 118 10.82 -0.18 13.86
CA THR A 118 10.65 0.18 12.45
C THR A 118 9.71 -0.81 11.78
N GLY A 119 10.01 -2.11 11.84
CA GLY A 119 9.18 -3.11 11.18
C GLY A 119 7.74 -3.19 11.68
N VAL A 120 7.50 -3.02 12.98
CA VAL A 120 6.15 -2.97 13.55
C VAL A 120 5.40 -1.71 13.13
N LEU A 121 6.06 -0.55 13.17
CA LEU A 121 5.44 0.71 12.75
C LEU A 121 5.13 0.69 11.25
N THR A 122 6.05 0.18 10.42
CA THR A 122 5.78 -0.06 9.00
C THR A 122 4.59 -0.99 8.85
N ALA A 123 4.52 -2.14 9.54
CA ALA A 123 3.37 -3.06 9.46
C ALA A 123 2.04 -2.41 9.85
N ILE A 124 2.04 -1.47 10.79
CA ILE A 124 0.85 -0.71 11.18
C ILE A 124 0.49 0.30 10.08
N ALA A 125 1.45 1.06 9.57
CA ALA A 125 1.25 2.04 8.49
C ALA A 125 0.68 1.37 7.23
N ILE A 126 1.44 0.41 6.67
CA ILE A 126 0.97 -0.97 6.43
C ILE A 126 -0.54 -1.20 6.31
N GLY A 127 -1.06 -1.81 7.37
CA GLY A 127 -2.47 -2.15 7.47
C GLY A 127 -3.42 -0.94 7.43
N ILE A 128 -2.99 0.24 7.87
CA ILE A 128 -3.85 1.43 7.80
C ILE A 128 -4.11 1.84 6.35
N HIS A 129 -3.14 1.69 5.44
CA HIS A 129 -3.32 2.03 4.03
C HIS A 129 -3.96 0.91 3.20
N ASN A 130 -3.67 -0.36 3.52
CA ASN A 130 -4.30 -1.51 2.88
C ASN A 130 -5.81 -1.57 3.16
N PHE A 131 -6.26 -0.95 4.26
CA PHE A 131 -7.68 -0.92 4.58
C PHE A 131 -8.53 -0.13 3.56
N PRO A 132 -8.22 1.15 3.24
CA PRO A 132 -8.84 1.89 2.14
C PRO A 132 -8.72 1.20 0.77
N GLU A 133 -7.58 0.55 0.48
CA GLU A 133 -7.39 -0.17 -0.78
C GLU A 133 -8.30 -1.39 -0.90
N GLY A 134 -8.52 -2.11 0.20
CA GLY A 134 -9.46 -3.23 0.24
C GLY A 134 -10.89 -2.78 -0.05
N LEU A 135 -11.27 -1.61 0.47
CA LEU A 135 -12.56 -0.98 0.16
C LEU A 135 -12.68 -0.60 -1.32
N ALA A 136 -11.63 -0.01 -1.90
CA ALA A 136 -11.61 0.38 -3.31
C ALA A 136 -11.67 -0.85 -4.25
N THR A 137 -10.83 -1.86 -4.00
CA THR A 137 -10.77 -3.10 -4.79
C THR A 137 -12.10 -3.84 -4.75
N PHE A 138 -12.69 -3.97 -3.55
CA PHE A 138 -14.00 -4.57 -3.37
C PHE A 138 -15.09 -3.77 -4.11
N GLY A 139 -15.11 -2.44 -3.94
CA GLY A 139 -16.09 -1.57 -4.59
C GLY A 139 -16.04 -1.61 -6.11
N MET A 140 -14.83 -1.63 -6.70
CA MET A 140 -14.64 -1.76 -8.14
C MET A 140 -15.08 -3.14 -8.66
N ALA A 141 -14.74 -4.21 -7.94
CA ALA A 141 -15.17 -5.55 -8.32
C ALA A 141 -16.68 -5.77 -8.22
N LEU A 142 -17.37 -5.04 -7.34
CA LEU A 142 -18.83 -5.06 -7.27
C LEU A 142 -19.48 -4.43 -8.50
N THR A 143 -18.93 -3.33 -9.02
CA THR A 143 -19.49 -2.64 -10.20
C THR A 143 -19.15 -3.36 -11.50
N ASN A 144 -17.90 -3.77 -11.67
CA ASN A 144 -17.41 -4.46 -12.85
C ASN A 144 -16.26 -5.41 -12.45
N VAL A 145 -16.50 -6.71 -12.58
CA VAL A 145 -15.51 -7.75 -12.21
C VAL A 145 -14.21 -7.61 -12.99
N ASN A 146 -14.24 -7.19 -14.26
CA ASN A 146 -13.03 -7.01 -15.05
C ASN A 146 -12.19 -5.85 -14.49
N LEU A 147 -12.82 -4.69 -14.22
CA LEU A 147 -12.14 -3.56 -13.59
C LEU A 147 -11.64 -3.94 -12.19
N GLY A 148 -12.44 -4.65 -11.40
CA GLY A 148 -12.03 -5.16 -10.09
C GLY A 148 -10.84 -6.11 -10.16
N ALA A 149 -10.76 -6.98 -11.18
CA ALA A 149 -9.63 -7.87 -11.38
C ALA A 149 -8.36 -7.08 -11.78
N ILE A 150 -8.50 -6.07 -12.63
CA ILE A 150 -7.41 -5.15 -13.00
C ILE A 150 -6.85 -4.47 -11.76
N VAL A 151 -7.72 -3.86 -10.95
CA VAL A 151 -7.35 -3.20 -9.70
C VAL A 151 -6.72 -4.18 -8.72
N ALA A 152 -7.30 -5.39 -8.56
CA ALA A 152 -6.74 -6.40 -7.66
C ALA A 152 -5.34 -6.87 -8.08
N VAL A 153 -5.07 -7.02 -9.38
CA VAL A 153 -3.72 -7.36 -9.88
C VAL A 153 -2.76 -6.21 -9.64
N ALA A 154 -3.18 -4.97 -9.90
CA ALA A 154 -2.38 -3.77 -9.64
C ALA A 154 -1.98 -3.66 -8.17
N VAL A 155 -2.96 -3.81 -7.28
CA VAL A 155 -2.78 -3.82 -5.84
C VAL A 155 -1.86 -4.97 -5.43
N ALA A 156 -2.07 -6.17 -5.99
CA ALA A 156 -1.20 -7.30 -5.71
C ALA A 156 0.28 -7.05 -6.09
N ILE A 157 0.53 -6.30 -7.17
CA ILE A 157 1.88 -5.98 -7.62
C ILE A 157 2.59 -5.02 -6.65
N HIS A 158 1.91 -4.01 -6.10
CA HIS A 158 2.54 -3.09 -5.13
C HIS A 158 2.65 -3.67 -3.71
N ASN A 159 1.77 -4.63 -3.38
CA ASN A 159 1.73 -5.25 -2.06
C ASN A 159 2.91 -6.17 -1.81
N ILE A 160 3.47 -6.76 -2.87
CA ILE A 160 4.68 -7.58 -2.78
C ILE A 160 5.86 -6.77 -2.21
N PRO A 161 6.23 -5.60 -2.77
CA PRO A 161 7.18 -4.66 -2.17
C PRO A 161 6.95 -4.34 -0.70
N GLU A 162 5.70 -4.08 -0.33
CA GLU A 162 5.30 -3.74 1.04
C GLU A 162 5.49 -4.90 2.01
N GLY A 163 5.13 -6.10 1.57
CA GLY A 163 5.40 -7.32 2.31
C GLY A 163 6.88 -7.50 2.63
N ILE A 164 7.75 -7.16 1.66
CA ILE A 164 9.20 -7.18 1.85
C ILE A 164 9.63 -6.08 2.84
N SER A 165 9.10 -4.86 2.72
CA SER A 165 9.50 -3.72 3.56
C SER A 165 9.14 -3.91 5.04
N VAL A 166 8.03 -4.58 5.34
CA VAL A 166 7.67 -5.02 6.71
C VAL A 166 8.58 -6.15 7.19
N SER A 167 8.80 -7.16 6.34
CA SER A 167 9.44 -8.40 6.76
C SER A 167 10.92 -8.27 7.06
N VAL A 168 11.64 -7.46 6.28
CA VAL A 168 13.09 -7.28 6.39
C VAL A 168 13.53 -6.74 7.76
N PRO A 169 13.05 -5.58 8.24
CA PRO A 169 13.47 -5.03 9.54
C PRO A 169 13.12 -5.97 10.70
N ILE A 170 11.94 -6.61 10.68
CA ILE A 170 11.53 -7.57 11.70
C ILE A 170 12.43 -8.80 11.71
N PHE A 171 12.79 -9.33 10.53
CA PHE A 171 13.72 -10.43 10.43
C PHE A 171 15.11 -10.05 10.96
N TYR A 172 15.65 -8.88 10.59
CA TYR A 172 16.95 -8.45 11.08
C TYR A 172 16.97 -8.20 12.59
N ALA A 173 15.86 -7.71 13.15
CA ALA A 173 15.67 -7.49 14.57
C ALA A 173 15.56 -8.78 15.39
N THR A 174 14.74 -9.73 14.93
CA THR A 174 14.33 -10.91 15.72
C THR A 174 15.03 -12.20 15.32
N LYS A 175 15.66 -12.23 14.13
CA LYS A 175 16.13 -13.44 13.44
C LYS A 175 15.05 -14.51 13.21
N SER A 176 13.77 -14.19 13.44
CA SER A 176 12.64 -15.10 13.27
C SER A 176 11.90 -14.79 11.97
N ARG A 177 11.97 -15.73 11.04
CA ARG A 177 11.24 -15.64 9.76
C ARG A 177 9.73 -15.77 9.96
N GLN A 178 9.30 -16.57 10.94
CA GLN A 178 7.89 -16.71 11.29
C GLN A 178 7.30 -15.40 11.81
N LYS A 179 8.05 -14.65 12.63
CA LYS A 179 7.62 -13.33 13.07
C LYS A 179 7.50 -12.38 11.88
N ALA A 180 8.52 -12.27 11.04
CA ALA A 180 8.47 -11.42 9.84
C ALA A 180 7.25 -11.74 8.96
N ALA A 181 7.00 -13.02 8.69
CA ALA A 181 5.83 -13.49 7.93
C ALA A 181 4.51 -13.17 8.62
N LEU A 182 4.42 -13.33 9.94
CA LEU A 182 3.21 -13.02 10.68
C LEU A 182 2.85 -11.53 10.60
N TYR A 183 3.81 -10.63 10.85
CA TYR A 183 3.54 -9.19 10.81
C TYR A 183 3.14 -8.71 9.41
N SER A 184 3.83 -9.19 8.37
CA SER A 184 3.49 -8.87 6.98
C SER A 184 2.17 -9.48 6.51
N PHE A 185 1.83 -10.69 6.96
CA PHE A 185 0.53 -11.28 6.71
C PHE A 185 -0.59 -10.49 7.41
N LEU A 186 -0.38 -10.11 8.67
CA LEU A 186 -1.37 -9.33 9.44
C LEU A 186 -1.61 -7.95 8.84
N SER A 187 -0.59 -7.29 8.28
CA SER A 187 -0.80 -6.02 7.56
C SER A 187 -1.59 -6.24 6.27
N GLY A 188 -1.30 -7.29 5.49
CA GLY A 188 -2.06 -7.67 4.29
C GLY A 188 -3.52 -8.03 4.56
N MET A 189 -3.84 -8.56 5.74
CA MET A 189 -5.22 -8.85 6.16
C MET A 189 -6.10 -7.61 6.33
N ALA A 190 -5.53 -6.39 6.30
CA ALA A 190 -6.31 -5.17 6.34
C ALA A 190 -7.19 -4.97 5.11
N GLU A 191 -6.77 -5.45 3.92
CA GLU A 191 -7.59 -5.39 2.70
C GLU A 191 -8.88 -6.22 2.78
N PRO A 192 -8.83 -7.54 3.09
CA PRO A 192 -10.05 -8.32 3.27
C PRO A 192 -10.88 -7.82 4.45
N ALA A 193 -10.27 -7.22 5.48
CA ALA A 193 -11.01 -6.54 6.55
C ALA A 193 -11.75 -5.30 6.02
N GLY A 194 -11.10 -4.50 5.17
CA GLY A 194 -11.70 -3.38 4.44
C GLY A 194 -12.89 -3.83 3.60
N ALA A 195 -12.71 -4.87 2.78
CA ALA A 195 -13.78 -5.46 1.97
C ALA A 195 -14.95 -5.99 2.84
N ALA A 196 -14.66 -6.65 3.96
CA ALA A 196 -15.68 -7.15 4.88
C ALA A 196 -16.47 -6.01 5.53
N LEU A 197 -15.80 -4.93 5.95
CA LEU A 197 -16.50 -3.73 6.42
C LEU A 197 -17.33 -3.10 5.30
N GLY A 198 -16.76 -3.05 4.09
CA GLY A 198 -17.45 -2.63 2.87
C GLY A 198 -18.75 -3.41 2.64
N LEU A 199 -18.71 -4.72 2.82
CA LEU A 199 -19.85 -5.60 2.67
C LEU A 199 -20.92 -5.40 3.75
N VAL A 200 -20.52 -5.28 5.02
CA VAL A 200 -21.48 -5.24 6.15
C VAL A 200 -22.04 -3.85 6.39
N VAL A 201 -21.18 -2.83 6.32
CA VAL A 201 -21.51 -1.46 6.72
C VAL A 201 -21.83 -0.60 5.51
N LEU A 202 -21.05 -0.68 4.43
CA LEU A 202 -21.21 0.22 3.29
C LEU A 202 -22.23 -0.28 2.28
N LEU A 203 -22.34 -1.60 2.04
CA LEU A 203 -23.21 -2.16 1.00
C LEU A 203 -24.67 -1.66 1.04
N PRO A 204 -25.32 -1.48 2.22
CA PRO A 204 -26.67 -0.91 2.28
C PRO A 204 -26.77 0.55 1.81
N PHE A 205 -25.66 1.29 1.88
CA PHE A 205 -25.57 2.71 1.53
C PHE A 205 -24.75 2.98 0.26
N LEU A 206 -24.21 1.93 -0.37
CA LEU A 206 -23.26 2.02 -1.48
C LEU A 206 -23.97 2.44 -2.77
N SER A 207 -24.16 3.76 -2.90
CA SER A 207 -24.57 4.40 -4.14
C SER A 207 -23.37 4.55 -5.10
N PRO A 208 -23.61 4.65 -6.42
CA PRO A 208 -22.54 4.94 -7.38
C PRO A 208 -21.73 6.19 -7.02
N GLY A 209 -22.40 7.24 -6.53
CA GLY A 209 -21.75 8.48 -6.10
C GLY A 209 -20.89 8.29 -4.84
N LEU A 210 -21.35 7.50 -3.86
CA LEU A 210 -20.54 7.17 -2.68
C LEU A 210 -19.30 6.37 -3.07
N LEU A 211 -19.44 5.37 -3.94
CA LEU A 211 -18.30 4.60 -4.43
C LEU A 211 -17.29 5.49 -5.15
N ALA A 212 -17.75 6.34 -6.09
CA ALA A 212 -16.89 7.29 -6.79
C ALA A 212 -16.17 8.26 -5.83
N GLY A 213 -16.87 8.76 -4.81
CA GLY A 213 -16.26 9.57 -3.74
C GLY A 213 -15.19 8.79 -2.97
N LEU A 214 -15.45 7.53 -2.59
CA LEU A 214 -14.48 6.67 -1.92
C LEU A 214 -13.24 6.42 -2.78
N LEU A 215 -13.39 6.16 -4.08
CA LEU A 215 -12.25 5.98 -4.99
C LEU A 215 -11.39 7.24 -5.06
N SER A 216 -12.01 8.42 -5.12
CA SER A 216 -11.28 9.69 -5.12
C SER A 216 -10.52 9.89 -3.80
N LEU A 217 -11.18 9.63 -2.67
CA LEU A 217 -10.58 9.72 -1.33
C LEU A 217 -9.36 8.80 -1.23
N VAL A 218 -9.50 7.54 -1.65
CA VAL A 218 -8.44 6.53 -1.63
C VAL A 218 -7.28 6.95 -2.54
N GLY A 219 -7.55 7.42 -3.76
CA GLY A 219 -6.50 7.91 -4.66
C GLY A 219 -5.71 9.08 -4.06
N GLY A 220 -6.37 9.98 -3.34
CA GLY A 220 -5.69 11.06 -2.61
C GLY A 220 -4.77 10.53 -1.50
N ILE A 221 -5.27 9.59 -0.70
CA ILE A 221 -4.49 8.92 0.37
C ILE A 221 -3.26 8.22 -0.22
N MET A 222 -3.43 7.45 -1.30
CA MET A 222 -2.34 6.71 -1.96
C MET A 222 -1.24 7.63 -2.49
N VAL A 223 -1.60 8.79 -3.06
CA VAL A 223 -0.61 9.77 -3.53
C VAL A 223 0.17 10.36 -2.37
N TYR A 224 -0.49 10.72 -1.26
CA TYR A 224 0.21 11.23 -0.07
C TYR A 224 1.20 10.20 0.46
N ILE A 225 0.76 8.96 0.68
CA ILE A 225 1.61 7.87 1.21
C ILE A 225 2.79 7.58 0.27
N SER A 226 2.56 7.60 -1.05
CA SER A 226 3.64 7.40 -2.02
C SER A 226 4.73 8.46 -1.90
N VAL A 227 4.35 9.72 -1.67
CA VAL A 227 5.27 10.87 -1.61
C VAL A 227 5.91 11.03 -0.24
N ASP A 228 5.16 10.79 0.84
CA ASP A 228 5.58 11.07 2.23
C ASP A 228 6.21 9.84 2.90
N GLU A 229 5.82 8.63 2.50
CA GLU A 229 6.32 7.38 3.08
C GLU A 229 7.26 6.62 2.14
N LEU A 230 6.73 6.17 1.00
CA LEU A 230 7.44 5.21 0.16
C LEU A 230 8.65 5.84 -0.53
N LEU A 231 8.50 7.06 -1.03
CA LEU A 231 9.57 7.73 -1.76
C LEU A 231 10.76 8.11 -0.85
N PRO A 232 10.56 8.69 0.35
CA PRO A 232 11.65 8.93 1.29
C PRO A 232 12.30 7.63 1.77
N LEU A 233 11.51 6.61 2.08
CA LEU A 233 12.01 5.31 2.50
C LEU A 233 12.84 4.62 1.40
N ALA A 234 12.41 4.73 0.14
CA ALA A 234 13.16 4.22 -1.01
C ALA A 234 14.53 4.90 -1.14
N HIS A 235 14.62 6.21 -0.89
CA HIS A 235 15.87 6.96 -0.88
C HIS A 235 16.77 6.61 0.31
N GLN A 236 16.20 6.30 1.47
CA GLN A 236 16.99 5.86 2.64
C GLN A 236 17.68 4.50 2.40
N TYR A 237 17.08 3.62 1.59
CA TYR A 237 17.65 2.31 1.26
C TYR A 237 18.56 2.31 0.00
N GLY A 238 18.65 3.38 -0.77
CA GLY A 238 19.40 3.33 -2.03
C GLY A 238 19.76 4.68 -2.63
N HIS A 239 20.30 4.65 -3.84
CA HIS A 239 20.70 5.87 -4.55
C HIS A 239 19.54 6.36 -5.41
N GLY A 240 19.39 7.68 -5.57
CA GLY A 240 18.23 8.30 -6.25
C GLY A 240 17.91 7.73 -7.64
N HIS A 241 18.90 7.30 -8.43
CA HIS A 241 18.65 6.70 -9.74
C HIS A 241 17.88 5.37 -9.66
N VAL A 242 18.19 4.51 -8.69
CA VAL A 242 17.51 3.21 -8.52
C VAL A 242 16.05 3.42 -8.08
N VAL A 243 15.80 4.45 -7.26
CA VAL A 243 14.44 4.84 -6.86
C VAL A 243 13.65 5.29 -8.08
N ILE A 244 14.22 6.17 -8.91
CA ILE A 244 13.57 6.67 -10.13
C ILE A 244 13.29 5.54 -11.13
N GLU A 245 14.26 4.62 -11.32
CA GLU A 245 14.06 3.42 -12.15
C GLU A 245 12.88 2.58 -11.66
N GLY A 246 12.77 2.40 -10.33
CA GLY A 246 11.64 1.74 -9.69
C GLY A 246 10.33 2.45 -10.02
N ILE A 247 10.23 3.75 -9.77
CA ILE A 247 9.02 4.56 -10.03
C ILE A 247 8.60 4.44 -11.49
N VAL A 248 9.50 4.71 -12.42
CA VAL A 248 9.21 4.68 -13.86
C VAL A 248 8.77 3.29 -14.29
N MET A 249 9.40 2.22 -13.77
CA MET A 249 9.00 0.86 -14.06
C MET A 249 7.62 0.53 -13.46
N GLY A 250 7.34 0.95 -12.23
CA GLY A 250 6.03 0.77 -11.59
C GLY A 250 4.91 1.46 -12.37
N MET A 251 5.13 2.71 -12.78
CA MET A 251 4.22 3.44 -13.67
C MET A 251 4.05 2.71 -15.01
N GLY A 252 5.14 2.22 -15.61
CA GLY A 252 5.11 1.48 -16.87
C GLY A 252 4.35 0.15 -16.79
N ILE A 253 4.56 -0.63 -15.72
CA ILE A 253 3.84 -1.88 -15.46
C ILE A 253 2.34 -1.58 -15.32
N MET A 254 1.99 -0.51 -14.62
CA MET A 254 0.59 -0.10 -14.49
C MET A 254 -0.01 0.40 -15.79
N ALA A 255 0.72 1.21 -16.55
CA ALA A 255 0.29 1.65 -17.86
C ALA A 255 -0.01 0.46 -18.78
N VAL A 256 0.91 -0.51 -18.85
CA VAL A 256 0.73 -1.72 -19.65
C VAL A 256 -0.45 -2.55 -19.12
N SER A 257 -0.59 -2.70 -17.80
CA SER A 257 -1.71 -3.44 -17.19
C SER A 257 -3.06 -2.82 -17.54
N LEU A 258 -3.17 -1.48 -17.52
CA LEU A 258 -4.40 -0.77 -17.92
C LEU A 258 -4.65 -0.80 -19.43
N LEU A 259 -3.61 -0.94 -20.26
CA LEU A 259 -3.73 -0.98 -21.73
C LEU A 259 -4.07 -2.37 -22.28
N LEU A 260 -3.60 -3.43 -21.63
CA LEU A 260 -3.76 -4.81 -22.09
C LEU A 260 -5.11 -5.43 -21.68
N LEU A 261 -5.92 -4.74 -20.87
CA LEU A 261 -7.12 -5.25 -20.23
C LEU A 261 -8.32 -4.31 -20.48
#